data_AF-A0A2N5K6M5-F1
#
_entry.id   AF-A0A2N5K6M5-F1
#
_cell.length_a   1.000
_cell.length_b   1.000
_cell.length_c   1.000
_cell.angle_alpha   90.00
_cell.angle_beta   90.00
_cell.angle_gamma   90.00
#
_symmetry.space_group_name_H-M   'P 1'
#
loop_
_entity.id
_entity.type
_entity.pdbx_description
1 polymer ?
#
loop_
_entity_poly.entity_id
_entity_poly.type
_entity_poly.pdbx_seq_one_letter_code
_entity_poly.pdbx_strand_id
1 'polypeptide(L)'
;MTAIPNLDLRDFAPRPALTRNETVVEQPRFPVVDAHNHLGYLVPNAPFGGAWPTRPVAELVAELDRSGVRAVVDLDGGFGETLRHELARYVEAYPERFVVFAGLDYAAFERERNIGAYLANQLREGVAAGARGLKVWKLLGLRLRDQGGKLYAVNDARLDE
;
A
#
# COMPACT_ATOMS: atom_id res chain seq x y z
N MET A 1 36.80 33.57 -19.77
CA MET A 1 36.17 32.66 -18.78
C MET A 1 34.67 32.80 -18.93
N THR A 2 33.97 31.76 -19.37
CA THR A 2 32.51 31.78 -19.50
C THR A 2 31.91 31.76 -18.09
N ALA A 3 31.06 32.75 -17.76
CA ALA A 3 30.39 32.80 -16.47
C ALA A 3 29.52 31.54 -16.30
N ILE A 4 29.64 30.86 -15.15
CA ILE A 4 28.73 29.77 -14.79
C ILE A 4 27.37 30.42 -14.52
N PRO A 5 26.30 30.05 -15.26
CA PRO A 5 24.99 30.61 -15.01
C PRO A 5 24.54 30.29 -13.58
N ASN A 6 23.96 31.29 -12.91
CA ASN A 6 23.37 31.10 -11.59
C ASN A 6 22.15 30.17 -11.73
N LEU A 7 22.29 28.92 -11.29
CA LEU A 7 21.23 27.91 -11.32
C LEU A 7 20.73 27.69 -9.90
N ASP A 8 19.46 28.04 -9.65
CA ASP A 8 18.85 27.79 -8.35
C ASP A 8 18.71 26.28 -8.12
N LEU A 9 18.89 25.84 -6.86
CA LEU A 9 18.84 24.41 -6.51
C LEU A 9 17.49 23.76 -6.86
N ARG A 10 16.39 24.53 -6.86
CA ARG A 10 15.06 24.06 -7.27
C ARG A 10 14.96 23.74 -8.76
N ASP A 11 15.82 24.36 -9.57
CA ASP A 11 15.87 24.20 -11.03
C ASP A 11 17.00 23.23 -11.44
N PHE A 12 17.77 22.73 -10.47
CA PHE A 12 18.80 21.74 -10.71
C PHE A 12 18.19 20.37 -11.01
N ALA A 13 18.24 19.99 -12.29
CA ALA A 13 17.88 18.65 -12.77
C ALA A 13 19.17 17.85 -13.06
N PRO A 14 19.76 17.15 -12.05
CA PRO A 14 21.00 16.40 -12.25
C PRO A 14 20.82 15.36 -13.35
N ARG A 15 21.73 15.35 -14.31
CA ARG A 15 21.82 14.27 -15.30
C ARG A 15 22.81 13.22 -14.80
N PRO A 16 22.48 11.92 -14.86
CA PRO A 16 23.42 10.86 -14.53
C PRO A 16 24.70 11.01 -15.36
N ALA A 17 25.85 11.15 -14.70
CA ALA A 17 27.17 11.19 -15.36
C ALA A 17 27.79 9.79 -15.52
N LEU A 18 27.16 8.76 -14.93
CA LEU A 18 27.63 7.38 -15.03
C LEU A 18 27.26 6.82 -16.40
N THR A 19 28.24 6.71 -17.29
CA THR A 19 28.10 5.93 -18.52
C THR A 19 28.42 4.47 -18.21
N ARG A 20 27.42 3.60 -18.34
CA ARG A 20 27.54 2.14 -18.21
C ARG A 20 26.72 1.50 -19.30
N ASN A 21 27.07 0.28 -19.71
CA ASN A 21 26.15 -0.56 -20.47
C ASN A 21 24.85 -0.75 -19.68
N GLU A 22 23.74 -0.35 -20.29
CA GLU A 22 22.40 -0.54 -19.77
C GLU A 22 21.74 -1.70 -20.53
N THR A 23 20.99 -2.52 -19.80
CA THR A 23 20.18 -3.58 -20.40
C THR A 23 18.76 -3.38 -19.89
N VAL A 24 17.89 -2.93 -20.79
CA VAL A 24 16.47 -2.73 -20.47
C VAL A 24 15.79 -4.09 -20.50
N VAL A 25 15.25 -4.50 -19.36
CA VAL A 25 14.45 -5.72 -19.22
C VAL A 25 13.00 -5.29 -19.05
N GLU A 26 12.22 -5.43 -20.11
CA GLU A 26 10.79 -5.05 -20.10
C GLU A 26 9.91 -6.14 -19.47
N GLN A 27 10.40 -7.39 -19.46
CA GLN A 27 9.65 -8.57 -19.06
C GLN A 27 10.53 -9.50 -18.22
N PRO A 28 10.03 -10.00 -17.07
CA PRO A 28 10.77 -10.96 -16.27
C PRO A 28 10.85 -12.31 -17.00
N ARG A 29 11.95 -13.04 -16.80
CA ARG A 29 12.15 -14.38 -17.36
C ARG A 29 11.11 -15.40 -16.86
N PHE A 30 10.56 -15.18 -15.67
CA PHE A 30 9.57 -16.02 -15.03
C PHE A 30 8.38 -15.17 -14.58
N PRO A 31 7.17 -15.74 -14.47
CA PRO A 31 6.01 -15.02 -13.94
C PRO A 31 6.31 -14.47 -12.54
N VAL A 32 5.97 -13.21 -12.30
CA VAL A 32 6.18 -12.55 -11.00
C VAL A 32 4.84 -12.20 -10.34
N VAL A 33 4.86 -12.18 -9.01
CA VAL A 33 3.81 -11.55 -8.20
C VAL A 33 4.42 -10.29 -7.61
N ASP A 34 3.82 -9.14 -7.89
CA ASP A 34 4.19 -7.90 -7.21
C ASP A 34 3.56 -7.88 -5.82
N ALA A 35 4.37 -8.20 -4.81
CA ALA A 35 3.90 -8.40 -3.44
C ALA A 35 3.75 -7.09 -2.63
N HIS A 36 4.08 -5.93 -3.21
CA HIS A 36 3.99 -4.65 -2.51
C HIS A 36 3.52 -3.56 -3.46
N ASN A 37 2.20 -3.39 -3.55
CA ASN A 37 1.59 -2.29 -4.28
C ASN A 37 0.65 -1.47 -3.38
N HIS A 38 0.38 -0.26 -3.86
CA HIS A 38 -0.53 0.69 -3.24
C HIS A 38 -1.44 1.18 -4.36
N LEU A 39 -2.59 0.53 -4.53
CA LEU A 39 -3.54 0.90 -5.58
C LEU A 39 -4.42 2.08 -5.18
N GLY A 40 -4.37 2.49 -3.90
CA GLY A 40 -5.10 3.62 -3.34
C GLY A 40 -6.59 3.36 -3.17
N TYR A 41 -7.26 4.34 -2.55
CA TYR A 41 -8.69 4.32 -2.29
C TYR A 41 -9.41 5.43 -3.04
N LEU A 42 -10.69 5.24 -3.34
CA LEU A 42 -11.58 6.29 -3.84
C LEU A 42 -11.88 7.31 -2.72
N VAL A 43 -10.97 8.28 -2.54
CA VAL A 43 -11.20 9.46 -1.68
C VAL A 43 -11.04 10.76 -2.49
N PRO A 44 -11.83 11.81 -2.21
CA PRO A 44 -11.62 13.11 -2.82
C PRO A 44 -10.18 13.60 -2.56
N ASN A 45 -9.46 13.98 -3.62
CA ASN A 45 -8.07 14.46 -3.59
C ASN A 45 -7.03 13.41 -3.13
N ALA A 46 -7.23 12.12 -3.38
CA ALA A 46 -6.31 11.04 -3.01
C ALA A 46 -4.85 11.33 -3.45
N PRO A 47 -3.91 11.63 -2.52
CA PRO A 47 -2.51 11.86 -2.85
C PRO A 47 -1.66 10.58 -2.78
N PHE A 48 -2.28 9.45 -2.42
CA PHE A 48 -1.61 8.19 -2.08
C PHE A 48 -2.25 7.03 -2.84
N GLY A 49 -1.42 6.20 -3.51
CA GLY A 49 -1.85 5.08 -4.36
C GLY A 49 -2.04 5.41 -5.85
N GLY A 50 -1.72 6.63 -6.26
CA GLY A 50 -1.71 7.04 -7.66
C GLY A 50 -3.12 7.17 -8.26
N ALA A 51 -3.22 6.96 -9.58
CA ALA A 51 -4.45 7.21 -10.34
C ALA A 51 -5.36 5.98 -10.48
N TRP A 52 -4.97 4.81 -9.96
CA TRP A 52 -5.73 3.57 -10.14
C TRP A 52 -7.12 3.53 -9.51
N PRO A 53 -7.44 4.28 -8.43
CA PRO A 53 -8.80 4.31 -7.89
C PRO A 53 -9.83 4.89 -8.87
N THR A 54 -9.40 5.76 -9.78
CA THR A 54 -10.29 6.46 -10.74
C THR A 54 -10.20 5.92 -12.16
N ARG A 55 -9.22 5.07 -12.46
CA ARG A 55 -9.05 4.44 -13.78
C ARG A 55 -9.80 3.11 -13.89
N PRO A 56 -10.13 2.63 -15.09
CA PRO A 56 -10.66 1.29 -15.28
C PRO A 56 -9.65 0.23 -14.82
N VAL A 57 -10.09 -0.77 -14.05
CA VAL A 57 -9.23 -1.87 -13.57
C VAL A 57 -8.66 -2.68 -14.74
N ALA A 58 -9.38 -2.77 -15.85
CA ALA A 58 -8.90 -3.43 -17.08
C ALA A 58 -7.60 -2.81 -17.63
N GLU A 59 -7.40 -1.49 -17.46
CA GLU A 59 -6.15 -0.83 -17.87
C GLU A 59 -4.97 -1.26 -17.00
N LEU A 60 -5.20 -1.45 -15.70
CA LEU A 60 -4.18 -1.97 -14.79
C LEU A 60 -3.82 -3.41 -15.18
N VAL A 61 -4.81 -4.25 -15.44
CA VAL A 61 -4.60 -5.64 -15.88
C VAL A 61 -3.79 -5.70 -17.17
N ALA A 62 -4.08 -4.82 -18.14
CA ALA A 62 -3.30 -4.71 -19.37
C ALA A 62 -1.84 -4.31 -19.10
N GLU A 63 -1.58 -3.42 -18.15
CA GLU A 63 -0.20 -3.04 -17.78
C GLU A 63 0.54 -4.16 -17.04
N LEU A 64 -0.16 -4.92 -16.20
CA LEU A 64 0.38 -6.12 -15.56
C LEU A 64 0.80 -7.15 -16.62
N ASP A 65 -0.05 -7.40 -17.64
CA ASP A 65 0.28 -8.29 -18.76
C ASP A 65 1.49 -7.78 -19.57
N ARG A 66 1.51 -6.48 -19.89
CA ARG A 66 2.63 -5.80 -20.57
C ARG A 66 3.94 -5.83 -19.79
N SER A 67 3.89 -6.06 -18.48
CA SER A 67 5.05 -6.13 -17.59
C SER A 67 5.39 -7.56 -17.13
N GLY A 68 4.61 -8.56 -17.54
CA GLY A 68 4.81 -9.97 -17.13
C GLY A 68 4.49 -10.24 -15.66
N VAL A 69 3.69 -9.36 -15.05
CA VAL A 69 3.22 -9.47 -13.67
C VAL A 69 1.92 -10.27 -13.66
N ARG A 70 1.97 -11.45 -13.06
CA ARG A 70 0.82 -12.35 -12.99
C ARG A 70 -0.24 -11.82 -12.04
N ALA A 71 0.17 -11.37 -10.87
CA ALA A 71 -0.73 -10.87 -9.85
C ALA A 71 -0.05 -9.78 -9.01
N VAL A 72 -0.87 -8.97 -8.36
CA VAL A 72 -0.42 -7.92 -7.45
C VAL A 72 -1.08 -8.06 -6.08
N VAL A 73 -0.32 -7.78 -5.04
CA VAL A 73 -0.81 -7.63 -3.68
C VAL A 73 -0.99 -6.14 -3.40
N ASP A 74 -2.24 -5.73 -3.24
CA ASP A 74 -2.60 -4.40 -2.80
C ASP A 74 -2.60 -4.33 -1.27
N LEU A 75 -1.80 -3.40 -0.75
CA LEU A 75 -1.64 -3.16 0.69
C LEU A 75 -2.61 -2.11 1.22
N ASP A 76 -3.45 -1.56 0.34
CA ASP A 76 -4.42 -0.53 0.63
C ASP A 76 -5.85 -1.11 0.72
N GLY A 77 -6.06 -2.26 1.37
CA GLY A 77 -7.42 -2.78 1.53
C GLY A 77 -8.22 -2.09 2.64
N GLY A 78 -7.57 -1.47 3.63
CA GLY A 78 -8.26 -0.89 4.77
C GLY A 78 -9.11 -1.94 5.53
N PHE A 79 -10.23 -1.51 6.12
CA PHE A 79 -11.11 -2.39 6.90
C PHE A 79 -12.58 -2.05 6.64
N GLY A 80 -13.50 -2.92 7.10
CA GLY A 80 -14.94 -2.69 7.01
C GLY A 80 -15.42 -2.48 5.57
N GLU A 81 -16.14 -1.39 5.33
CA GLU A 81 -16.72 -1.09 4.01
C GLU A 81 -15.66 -0.75 2.96
N THR A 82 -14.58 -0.07 3.37
CA THR A 82 -13.45 0.21 2.48
C THR A 82 -12.87 -1.08 1.92
N LEU A 83 -12.67 -2.08 2.77
CA LEU A 83 -12.17 -3.39 2.34
C LEU A 83 -13.13 -4.09 1.39
N ARG A 84 -14.43 -4.09 1.67
CA ARG A 84 -15.43 -4.69 0.78
C ARG A 84 -15.43 -4.03 -0.60
N HIS A 85 -15.30 -2.71 -0.64
CA HIS A 85 -15.22 -1.97 -1.89
C HIS A 85 -13.97 -2.34 -2.71
N GLU A 86 -12.80 -2.44 -2.09
CA GLU A 86 -11.56 -2.83 -2.80
C GLU A 86 -11.60 -4.30 -3.27
N LEU A 87 -12.18 -5.20 -2.46
CA LEU A 87 -12.38 -6.59 -2.85
C LEU A 87 -13.31 -6.72 -4.05
N ALA A 88 -14.45 -6.02 -4.06
CA ALA A 88 -15.38 -6.02 -5.19
C ALA A 88 -14.73 -5.45 -6.46
N ARG A 89 -13.97 -4.37 -6.31
CA ARG A 89 -13.31 -3.68 -7.42
C ARG A 89 -12.21 -4.52 -8.07
N TYR A 90 -11.37 -5.19 -7.28
CA TYR A 90 -10.18 -5.87 -7.78
C TYR A 90 -10.32 -7.38 -7.78
N VAL A 91 -10.66 -7.98 -6.63
CA VAL A 91 -10.65 -9.44 -6.46
C VAL A 91 -11.86 -10.09 -7.13
N GLU A 92 -13.07 -9.56 -6.95
CA GLU A 92 -14.26 -10.14 -7.58
C GLU A 92 -14.23 -9.97 -9.11
N ALA A 93 -13.73 -8.82 -9.58
CA ALA A 93 -13.61 -8.54 -11.01
C ALA A 93 -12.50 -9.36 -11.69
N TYR A 94 -11.38 -9.62 -11.00
CA TYR A 94 -10.20 -10.30 -11.56
C TYR A 94 -9.50 -11.20 -10.49
N PRO A 95 -10.12 -12.33 -10.10
CA PRO A 95 -9.73 -13.10 -8.90
C PRO A 95 -8.33 -13.71 -8.93
N GLU A 96 -7.77 -13.95 -10.11
CA GLU A 96 -6.41 -14.49 -10.27
C GLU A 96 -5.33 -13.40 -10.36
N ARG A 97 -5.74 -12.12 -10.42
CA ARG A 97 -4.83 -10.99 -10.68
C ARG A 97 -4.56 -10.14 -9.44
N PHE A 98 -5.44 -10.19 -8.45
CA PHE A 98 -5.35 -9.32 -7.28
C PHE A 98 -5.47 -10.10 -5.98
N VAL A 99 -4.66 -9.67 -5.02
CA VAL A 99 -4.75 -10.04 -3.62
C VAL A 99 -4.84 -8.75 -2.82
N VAL A 100 -5.80 -8.64 -1.90
CA VAL A 100 -5.95 -7.45 -1.06
C VAL A 100 -5.63 -7.79 0.39
N PHE A 101 -4.81 -6.96 1.03
CA PHE A 101 -4.51 -7.04 2.46
C PHE A 101 -5.43 -6.08 3.22
N ALA A 102 -5.99 -6.56 4.33
CA ALA A 102 -6.70 -5.70 5.27
C ALA A 102 -5.71 -4.74 5.96
N GLY A 103 -6.20 -3.59 6.42
CA GLY A 103 -5.49 -2.64 7.27
C GLY A 103 -6.04 -2.64 8.69
N LEU A 104 -5.39 -1.89 9.57
CA LEU A 104 -5.83 -1.69 10.96
C LEU A 104 -6.63 -0.40 11.11
N ASP A 105 -7.64 -0.41 11.98
CA ASP A 105 -8.24 0.82 12.50
C ASP A 105 -7.33 1.45 13.57
N TYR A 106 -6.52 2.41 13.15
CA TYR A 106 -5.63 3.14 14.06
C TYR A 106 -6.38 4.04 15.06
N ALA A 107 -7.59 4.49 14.75
CA ALA A 107 -8.39 5.29 15.68
C ALA A 107 -8.96 4.41 16.82
N ALA A 108 -8.98 3.09 16.66
CA ALA A 108 -9.38 2.17 17.70
C ALA A 108 -8.46 2.23 18.93
N PHE A 109 -7.18 2.54 18.75
CA PHE A 109 -6.19 2.60 19.84
C PHE A 109 -6.49 3.67 20.89
N GLU A 110 -7.30 4.68 20.57
CA GLU A 110 -7.71 5.74 21.50
C GLU A 110 -8.98 5.41 22.28
N ARG A 111 -9.83 4.52 21.73
CA ARG A 111 -11.19 4.24 22.24
C ARG A 111 -11.36 2.84 22.82
N GLU A 112 -10.62 1.86 22.32
CA GLU A 112 -10.77 0.46 22.72
C GLU A 112 -9.81 0.12 23.86
N ARG A 113 -10.35 -0.42 24.95
CA ARG A 113 -9.53 -0.91 26.08
C ARG A 113 -8.81 -2.20 25.76
N ASN A 114 -9.50 -3.13 25.07
CA ASN A 114 -8.92 -4.40 24.64
C ASN A 114 -8.63 -4.33 23.13
N ILE A 115 -7.58 -3.58 22.79
CA ILE A 115 -7.24 -3.26 21.40
C ILE A 115 -6.76 -4.49 20.62
N GLY A 116 -6.02 -5.42 21.24
CA GLY A 116 -5.56 -6.66 20.61
C GLY A 116 -6.74 -7.52 20.16
N ALA A 117 -7.65 -7.85 21.06
CA ALA A 117 -8.87 -8.59 20.74
C ALA A 117 -9.74 -7.88 19.68
N TYR A 118 -9.89 -6.56 19.76
CA TYR A 118 -10.63 -5.77 18.79
C TYR A 118 -10.03 -5.89 17.38
N LEU A 119 -8.73 -5.65 17.22
CA LEU A 119 -8.03 -5.71 15.93
C LEU A 119 -7.98 -7.14 15.39
N ALA A 120 -7.83 -8.14 16.27
CA ALA A 120 -7.91 -9.54 15.88
C ALA A 120 -9.29 -9.91 15.33
N ASN A 121 -10.38 -9.42 15.95
CA ASN A 121 -11.72 -9.62 15.42
C ASN A 121 -11.92 -8.92 14.07
N GLN A 122 -11.49 -7.66 13.96
CA GLN A 122 -11.53 -6.92 12.69
C GLN A 122 -10.79 -7.67 11.57
N LEU A 123 -9.62 -8.25 11.85
CA LEU A 123 -8.89 -9.04 10.87
C LEU A 123 -9.65 -10.32 10.48
N ARG A 124 -10.28 -11.01 11.45
CA ARG A 124 -11.12 -12.19 11.14
C ARG A 124 -12.28 -11.83 10.21
N GLU A 125 -12.94 -10.69 10.46
CA GLU A 125 -13.99 -10.16 9.58
C GLU A 125 -13.44 -9.85 8.18
N GLY A 126 -12.27 -9.22 8.10
CA GLY A 126 -11.62 -8.93 6.81
C GLY A 126 -11.25 -10.19 6.04
N VAL A 127 -10.72 -11.21 6.71
CA VAL A 127 -10.42 -12.52 6.10
C VAL A 127 -11.71 -13.21 5.65
N ALA A 128 -12.77 -13.18 6.45
CA ALA A 128 -14.07 -13.73 6.08
C ALA A 128 -14.67 -13.02 4.86
N ALA A 129 -14.40 -11.73 4.69
CA ALA A 129 -14.80 -10.96 3.51
C ALA A 129 -13.96 -11.28 2.26
N GLY A 130 -12.74 -11.82 2.42
CA GLY A 130 -11.87 -12.21 1.30
C GLY A 130 -10.45 -11.63 1.33
N ALA A 131 -10.10 -10.83 2.33
CA ALA A 131 -8.71 -10.38 2.50
C ALA A 131 -7.76 -11.57 2.74
N ARG A 132 -6.55 -11.49 2.20
CA ARG A 132 -5.55 -12.59 2.28
C ARG A 132 -4.27 -12.20 3.01
N GLY A 133 -4.29 -11.09 3.74
CA GLY A 133 -3.19 -10.65 4.58
C GLY A 133 -3.54 -9.40 5.36
N LEU A 134 -2.57 -8.91 6.13
CA LEU A 134 -2.67 -7.72 6.97
C LEU A 134 -1.52 -6.78 6.66
N LYS A 135 -1.85 -5.50 6.43
CA LYS A 135 -0.89 -4.41 6.38
C LYS A 135 -0.87 -3.65 7.70
N VAL A 136 0.31 -3.63 8.33
CA VAL A 136 0.60 -2.74 9.45
C VAL A 136 1.39 -1.54 8.92
N TRP A 137 0.83 -0.35 9.06
CA TRP A 137 1.51 0.90 8.75
C TRP A 137 2.58 1.21 9.79
N LYS A 138 3.62 1.91 9.35
CA LYS A 138 4.71 2.45 10.18
C LYS A 138 4.25 3.58 11.13
N LEU A 139 2.95 3.67 11.40
CA LEU A 139 2.39 4.44 12.50
C LEU A 139 2.65 3.72 13.82
N LEU A 140 2.40 2.40 13.85
CA LEU A 140 2.77 1.56 14.98
C LEU A 140 4.30 1.50 15.10
N GLY A 141 4.83 1.76 16.29
CA GLY A 141 6.27 1.80 16.53
C GLY A 141 6.99 3.11 16.18
N LEU A 142 6.40 4.05 15.42
CA LEU A 142 7.05 5.33 15.10
C LEU A 142 6.24 6.58 15.47
N ARG A 143 4.90 6.52 15.50
CA ARG A 143 4.05 7.71 15.70
C ARG A 143 2.87 7.51 16.64
N LEU A 144 2.29 6.31 16.66
CA LEU A 144 1.10 6.00 17.45
C LEU A 144 1.42 6.07 18.95
N ARG A 145 0.73 6.93 19.68
CA ARG A 145 0.91 7.13 21.12
C ARG A 145 -0.39 6.87 21.85
N ASP A 146 -0.30 6.41 23.09
CA ASP A 146 -1.45 6.33 23.98
C ASP A 146 -1.79 7.70 24.60
N GLN A 147 -2.86 7.74 25.40
CA GLN A 147 -3.34 8.94 26.08
C GLN A 147 -2.29 9.54 27.05
N GLY A 148 -1.33 8.74 27.52
CA GLY A 148 -0.20 9.19 28.34
C GLY A 148 0.99 9.70 27.51
N GLY A 149 0.86 9.75 26.18
CA GLY A 149 1.91 10.15 25.26
C GLY A 149 2.99 9.08 25.03
N LYS A 150 2.84 7.87 25.60
CA LYS A 150 3.79 6.77 25.41
C LYS A 150 3.59 6.15 24.03
N LEU A 151 4.69 5.96 23.31
CA LEU A 151 4.70 5.33 21.99
C LEU A 151 4.29 3.86 22.13
N TYR A 152 3.36 3.41 21.28
CA TYR A 152 3.07 1.98 21.11
C TYR A 152 4.25 1.31 20.42
N ALA A 153 4.91 0.39 21.13
CA ALA A 153 5.93 -0.47 20.54
C ALA A 153 5.27 -1.51 19.61
N VAL A 154 6.03 -2.07 18.67
CA VAL A 154 5.53 -3.12 17.77
C VAL A 154 5.21 -4.42 18.50
N ASN A 155 5.77 -4.62 19.70
CA ASN A 155 5.58 -5.75 20.60
C ASN A 155 4.93 -5.31 21.93
N ASP A 156 4.08 -4.29 21.89
CA ASP A 156 3.38 -3.82 23.09
C ASP A 156 2.41 -4.89 23.60
N ALA A 157 2.49 -5.25 24.89
CA ALA A 157 1.72 -6.33 25.49
C ALA A 157 0.19 -6.15 25.36
N ARG A 158 -0.28 -4.90 25.19
CA ARG A 158 -1.71 -4.61 24.92
C ARG A 158 -2.22 -5.19 23.60
N LEU A 159 -1.31 -5.60 22.71
CA LEU A 159 -1.62 -6.26 21.44
C LEU A 159 -1.75 -7.79 21.57
N ASP A 160 -1.25 -8.38 22.66
CA ASP A 160 -1.30 -9.82 22.91
C ASP A 160 -2.61 -10.28 23.57
N GLU A 161 -3.32 -9.36 24.24
CA GLU A 161 -4.61 -9.55 24.91
C GLU A 161 -5.80 -9.59 23.93
#